data_AF-A0A925IPJ8-F1
#
_entry.id   AF-A0A925IPJ8-F1
#
_cell.length_a   1.000
_cell.length_b   1.000
_cell.length_c   1.000
_cell.angle_alpha   90.00
_cell.angle_beta   90.00
_cell.angle_gamma   90.00
#
_symmetry.space_group_name_H-M   'P 1'
#
loop_
_entity.id
_entity.type
_entity.pdbx_description
1 polymer ?
#
loop_
_entity_poly.entity_id
_entity_poly.type
_entity_poly.pdbx_seq_one_letter_code
_entity_poly.pdbx_strand_id
1 'polypeptide(L)'
;MFTCTYCGTQFLEHKPNCPNCGAAIKIDSVHTKRSADQDATYTTIYQICDRYQGDDSIHFDDTINPARMKSAVTNLNIPGNEKVIMLYDDTVFSSNNKVGFAICGQGLYWKNDWSVETKRNYLAWEEFSKREIAREGLHISLGKGDRMGVAGCGSDETRDNIEKMLNEIKSALSK
;
A
#
# COMPACT_ATOMS: atom_id res chain seq x y z
N MET A 1 -7.12 22.55 11.39
CA MET A 1 -7.82 22.93 12.63
C MET A 1 -7.02 22.39 13.80
N PHE A 2 -6.56 23.26 14.68
CA PHE A 2 -5.74 22.86 15.84
C PHE A 2 -6.62 22.82 17.08
N THR A 3 -6.48 21.77 17.89
CA THR A 3 -7.21 21.64 19.17
C THR A 3 -6.20 21.65 20.30
N CYS A 4 -6.36 22.56 21.27
CA CYS A 4 -5.54 22.55 22.47
C CYS A 4 -5.87 21.32 23.32
N THR A 5 -4.89 20.48 23.62
CA THR A 5 -5.05 19.29 24.46
C THR A 5 -5.34 19.62 25.93
N TYR A 6 -5.04 20.85 26.36
CA TYR A 6 -5.26 21.29 27.75
C TYR A 6 -6.67 21.85 28.00
N CYS A 7 -7.23 22.60 27.05
CA CYS A 7 -8.53 23.28 27.25
C CYS A 7 -9.59 22.98 26.18
N GLY A 8 -9.26 22.17 25.18
CA GLY A 8 -10.20 21.78 24.12
C GLY A 8 -10.53 22.88 23.10
N THR A 9 -9.96 24.09 23.24
CA THR A 9 -10.21 25.18 22.30
C THR A 9 -9.70 24.85 20.91
N GLN A 10 -10.57 25.01 19.92
CA GLN A 10 -10.26 24.89 18.51
C GLN A 10 -9.89 26.25 17.92
N PHE A 11 -8.85 26.29 17.09
CA PHE A 11 -8.42 27.51 16.42
C PHE A 11 -7.90 27.21 15.01
N LEU A 12 -8.09 28.19 14.12
CA LEU A 12 -7.82 28.06 12.69
C LEU A 12 -6.36 28.40 12.35
N GLU A 13 -5.77 29.36 13.07
CA GLU A 13 -4.42 29.85 12.80
C GLU A 13 -3.41 29.29 13.79
N HIS A 14 -2.25 28.85 13.29
CA HIS A 14 -1.19 28.32 14.13
C HIS A 14 -0.60 29.42 15.02
N LYS A 15 -0.63 29.21 16.35
CA LYS A 15 0.00 30.07 17.36
C LYS A 15 0.85 29.21 18.30
N PRO A 16 2.02 29.69 18.75
CA PRO A 16 2.92 28.95 19.65
C PRO A 16 2.26 28.65 21.01
N ASN A 17 1.23 29.42 21.37
CA ASN A 17 0.46 29.25 22.59
C ASN A 17 -1.03 29.22 22.24
N CYS A 18 -1.79 28.42 22.99
CA CYS A 18 -3.23 28.41 22.89
C CYS A 18 -3.78 29.82 23.20
N PRO A 19 -4.63 30.40 22.33
CA PRO A 19 -5.19 31.73 22.55
C PRO A 19 -6.13 31.82 23.76
N ASN A 20 -6.62 30.68 24.25
CA ASN A 20 -7.53 30.63 25.39
C ASN A 20 -6.82 30.39 26.72
N CYS A 21 -5.91 29.40 26.80
CA CYS A 21 -5.28 29.02 28.07
C CYS A 21 -3.78 29.32 28.18
N GLY A 22 -3.15 29.84 27.11
CA GLY A 22 -1.73 30.16 27.09
C GLY A 22 -0.79 28.95 27.05
N ALA A 23 -1.30 27.71 27.09
CA ALA A 23 -0.49 26.51 27.03
C ALA A 23 0.32 26.45 25.73
N ALA A 24 1.59 26.06 25.83
CA ALA A 24 2.46 25.89 24.67
C ALA A 24 1.94 24.76 23.77
N ILE A 25 1.71 25.07 22.49
CA ILE A 25 1.32 24.08 21.49
C ILE A 25 2.62 23.48 20.95
N LYS A 26 3.01 22.31 21.47
CA LYS A 26 4.11 21.53 20.87
C LYS A 26 3.61 20.93 19.57
N ILE A 27 4.04 21.49 18.44
CA ILE A 27 3.99 20.74 17.19
C ILE A 27 5.14 19.75 17.25
N ASP A 28 4.84 18.46 17.22
CA ASP A 28 5.84 17.49 16.79
C ASP A 28 6.16 17.79 15.32
N SER A 29 7.31 18.42 15.07
CA SER A 29 7.86 18.71 13.73
C SER A 29 8.02 17.46 12.84
N VAL A 30 7.76 16.29 13.41
CA VAL A 30 7.62 14.99 12.75
C VAL A 30 6.42 14.96 11.81
N HIS A 31 5.30 15.65 12.09
CA HIS A 31 4.09 15.52 11.27
C HIS A 31 4.17 16.21 9.90
N THR A 32 4.80 17.38 9.80
CA THR A 32 4.86 18.14 8.55
C THR A 32 5.88 17.59 7.55
N LYS A 33 6.94 16.95 8.04
CA LYS A 33 7.94 16.30 7.17
C LYS A 33 7.45 14.94 6.67
N ARG A 34 6.78 14.19 7.54
CA ARG A 34 6.24 12.86 7.24
C ARG A 34 5.13 12.89 6.19
N SER A 35 4.31 13.95 6.13
CA SER A 35 3.27 14.07 5.10
C SER A 35 3.85 14.32 3.71
N ALA A 36 4.84 15.20 3.56
CA ALA A 36 5.46 15.49 2.27
C ALA A 36 6.27 14.31 1.72
N ASP A 37 7.03 13.63 2.59
CA ASP A 37 7.80 12.44 2.21
C ASP A 37 6.88 11.25 1.87
N GLN A 38 5.75 11.11 2.57
CA GLN A 38 4.71 10.12 2.25
C GLN A 38 4.03 10.44 0.92
N ASP A 39 3.72 11.70 0.62
CA ASP A 39 3.11 12.11 -0.64
C ASP A 39 4.08 11.93 -1.83
N ALA A 40 5.38 12.20 -1.65
CA ALA A 40 6.40 11.95 -2.66
C ALA A 40 6.61 10.44 -2.91
N THR A 41 6.62 9.64 -1.84
CA THR A 41 6.70 8.17 -1.93
C THR A 41 5.48 7.62 -2.67
N TYR A 42 4.28 8.06 -2.30
CA TYR A 42 3.04 7.70 -2.96
C TYR A 42 3.10 8.01 -4.45
N THR A 43 3.47 9.25 -4.82
CA THR A 43 3.57 9.69 -6.21
C THR A 43 4.54 8.83 -7.01
N THR A 44 5.68 8.49 -6.41
CA THR A 44 6.69 7.65 -7.06
C THR A 44 6.18 6.24 -7.30
N ILE A 45 5.57 5.61 -6.29
CA ILE A 45 5.00 4.26 -6.41
C ILE A 45 3.87 4.24 -7.44
N TYR A 46 3.00 5.25 -7.40
CA TYR A 46 1.91 5.43 -8.36
C TYR A 46 2.44 5.46 -9.80
N GLN A 47 3.45 6.30 -10.08
CA GLN A 47 4.06 6.39 -11.41
C GLN A 47 4.73 5.10 -11.88
N ILE A 48 5.24 4.28 -10.94
CA ILE A 48 5.76 2.96 -11.27
C ILE A 48 4.61 2.04 -11.68
N CYS A 49 3.60 1.92 -10.83
CA CYS A 49 2.44 1.06 -11.07
C CYS A 49 1.68 1.43 -12.37
N ASP A 50 1.58 2.72 -12.68
CA ASP A 50 0.92 3.24 -13.89
C ASP A 50 1.52 2.67 -15.19
N ARG A 51 2.84 2.39 -15.21
CA ARG A 51 3.51 1.78 -16.37
C ARG A 51 3.17 0.31 -16.62
N TYR A 52 2.60 -0.36 -15.62
CA TYR A 52 2.26 -1.77 -15.65
C TYR A 52 0.75 -2.01 -15.78
N GLN A 53 -0.02 -0.96 -16.09
CA GLN A 53 -1.43 -1.08 -16.45
C GLN A 53 -1.59 -1.83 -17.78
N GLY A 54 -2.72 -2.54 -17.94
CA GLY A 54 -3.10 -3.20 -19.19
C GLY A 54 -3.38 -4.70 -19.08
N ASP A 55 -3.09 -5.31 -17.93
CA ASP A 55 -3.54 -6.67 -17.61
C ASP A 55 -4.92 -6.63 -16.94
N ASP A 56 -5.83 -7.51 -17.35
CA ASP A 56 -7.20 -7.60 -16.80
C ASP A 56 -7.24 -7.89 -15.29
N SER A 57 -6.15 -8.45 -14.75
CA SER A 57 -6.00 -8.78 -13.32
C SER A 57 -5.49 -7.59 -12.50
N ILE A 58 -5.09 -6.49 -13.14
CA ILE A 58 -4.56 -5.28 -12.50
C ILE A 58 -5.60 -4.17 -12.58
N HIS A 59 -5.96 -3.61 -11.42
CA HIS A 59 -6.91 -2.51 -11.31
C HIS A 59 -6.25 -1.34 -10.59
N PHE A 60 -6.34 -0.15 -11.18
CA PHE A 60 -5.55 0.99 -10.75
C PHE A 60 -6.42 2.14 -10.27
N ASP A 61 -6.16 2.59 -9.05
CA ASP A 61 -6.73 3.78 -8.41
C ASP A 61 -8.24 4.01 -8.71
N ASP A 62 -8.60 5.16 -9.26
CA ASP A 62 -9.98 5.59 -9.54
C ASP A 62 -10.75 4.68 -10.51
N THR A 63 -10.07 3.79 -11.22
CA THR A 63 -10.72 2.82 -12.12
C THR A 63 -11.24 1.58 -11.39
N ILE A 64 -10.87 1.43 -10.11
CA ILE A 64 -11.35 0.32 -9.28
C ILE A 64 -12.82 0.55 -8.94
N ASN A 65 -13.69 -0.30 -9.48
CA ASN A 65 -15.12 -0.28 -9.14
C ASN A 65 -15.30 -0.35 -7.60
N PRO A 66 -16.20 0.47 -6.99
CA PRO A 66 -16.44 0.49 -5.54
C PRO A 66 -16.71 -0.88 -4.90
N ALA A 67 -17.41 -1.78 -5.60
CA ALA A 67 -17.68 -3.12 -5.09
C ALA A 67 -16.39 -3.96 -4.97
N ARG A 68 -15.49 -3.80 -5.95
CA ARG A 68 -14.17 -4.43 -5.96
C ARG A 68 -13.28 -3.85 -4.86
N MET A 69 -13.23 -2.52 -4.73
CA MET A 69 -12.49 -1.86 -3.66
C MET A 69 -12.97 -2.33 -2.28
N LYS A 70 -14.28 -2.38 -2.04
CA LYS A 70 -14.86 -2.87 -0.78
C LYS A 70 -14.46 -4.33 -0.50
N SER A 71 -14.49 -5.18 -1.53
CA SER A 71 -14.08 -6.58 -1.40
C SER A 71 -12.60 -6.69 -1.05
N ALA A 72 -11.74 -5.96 -1.76
CA ALA A 72 -10.30 -5.93 -1.54
C ALA A 72 -9.96 -5.46 -0.12
N VAL A 73 -10.51 -4.32 0.31
CA VAL A 73 -10.29 -3.77 1.67
C VAL A 73 -10.67 -4.80 2.74
N THR A 74 -11.80 -5.48 2.57
CA THR A 74 -12.28 -6.49 3.51
C THR A 74 -11.41 -7.76 3.51
N ASN A 75 -11.09 -8.29 2.32
CA ASN A 75 -10.42 -9.57 2.20
C ASN A 75 -8.91 -9.49 2.47
N LEU A 76 -8.27 -8.40 2.06
CA LEU A 76 -6.83 -8.17 2.23
C LEU A 76 -6.52 -7.52 3.58
N ASN A 77 -7.53 -7.27 4.43
CA ASN A 77 -7.42 -6.58 5.72
C ASN A 77 -6.73 -5.20 5.62
N ILE A 78 -7.10 -4.43 4.59
CA ILE A 78 -6.53 -3.08 4.39
C ILE A 78 -7.21 -2.11 5.37
N PRO A 79 -6.44 -1.34 6.16
CA PRO A 79 -7.01 -0.31 7.03
C PRO A 79 -7.80 0.75 6.25
N GLY A 80 -8.91 1.24 6.79
CA GLY A 80 -9.77 2.21 6.09
C GLY A 80 -9.15 3.59 5.86
N ASN A 81 -8.03 3.91 6.50
CA ASN A 81 -7.26 5.13 6.29
C ASN A 81 -6.11 4.96 5.29
N GLU A 82 -5.97 3.78 4.70
CA GLU A 82 -4.95 3.47 3.71
C GLU A 82 -5.37 3.98 2.33
N LYS A 83 -4.42 4.55 1.58
CA LYS A 83 -4.64 4.87 0.16
C LYS A 83 -4.23 3.66 -0.69
N VAL A 84 -5.17 3.07 -1.41
CA VAL A 84 -4.93 1.95 -2.33
C VAL A 84 -4.51 2.52 -3.69
N ILE A 85 -3.32 2.17 -4.16
CA ILE A 85 -2.78 2.61 -5.45
C ILE A 85 -3.17 1.62 -6.55
N MET A 86 -2.99 0.33 -6.27
CA MET A 86 -3.20 -0.73 -7.24
C MET A 86 -3.71 -1.98 -6.53
N LEU A 87 -4.64 -2.68 -7.16
CA LEU A 87 -5.09 -4.00 -6.78
C LEU A 87 -4.68 -5.00 -7.85
N TYR A 88 -4.18 -6.14 -7.40
CA TYR A 88 -4.03 -7.34 -8.20
C TYR A 88 -5.05 -8.39 -7.74
N ASP A 89 -5.87 -8.88 -8.66
CA ASP A 89 -6.85 -9.94 -8.41
C ASP A 89 -6.30 -11.31 -8.82
N ASP A 90 -6.03 -12.17 -7.83
CA ASP A 90 -5.58 -13.56 -8.06
C ASP A 90 -6.75 -14.55 -8.02
N THR A 91 -8.01 -14.06 -7.96
CA THR A 91 -9.16 -14.91 -7.69
C THR A 91 -9.52 -15.77 -8.90
N VAL A 92 -9.21 -17.07 -8.81
CA VAL A 92 -9.55 -18.05 -9.85
C VAL A 92 -11.07 -18.32 -9.86
N PHE A 93 -11.69 -18.29 -11.05
CA PHE A 93 -13.12 -18.53 -11.33
C PHE A 93 -14.13 -17.45 -10.87
N SER A 94 -13.69 -16.33 -10.30
CA SER A 94 -14.54 -15.13 -10.10
C SER A 94 -13.70 -13.89 -9.86
N SER A 95 -13.88 -12.80 -10.61
CA SER A 95 -13.08 -11.57 -10.42
C SER A 95 -13.67 -10.68 -9.31
N ASN A 96 -13.26 -10.88 -8.06
CA ASN A 96 -13.74 -10.11 -6.92
C ASN A 96 -12.68 -9.81 -5.84
N ASN A 97 -11.38 -9.94 -6.11
CA ASN A 97 -10.28 -9.68 -5.16
C ASN A 97 -10.48 -10.37 -3.79
N LYS A 98 -10.91 -11.63 -3.78
CA LYS A 98 -10.94 -12.45 -2.56
C LYS A 98 -9.53 -12.88 -2.14
N VAL A 99 -8.65 -13.03 -3.11
CA VAL A 99 -7.22 -13.33 -2.99
C VAL A 99 -6.45 -12.44 -3.98
N GLY A 100 -5.15 -12.27 -3.75
CA GLY A 100 -4.27 -11.38 -4.49
C GLY A 100 -3.53 -10.42 -3.57
N PHE A 101 -3.16 -9.25 -4.09
CA PHE A 101 -2.45 -8.24 -3.31
C PHE A 101 -2.85 -6.82 -3.67
N ALA A 102 -2.52 -5.88 -2.78
CA ALA A 102 -2.72 -4.46 -2.94
C ALA A 102 -1.40 -3.73 -2.68
N ILE A 103 -1.11 -2.75 -3.54
CA ILE A 103 -0.07 -1.75 -3.34
C ILE A 103 -0.74 -0.53 -2.73
N CYS A 104 -0.26 -0.09 -1.57
CA CYS A 104 -0.87 0.98 -0.80
C CYS A 104 0.15 2.06 -0.40
N GLY A 105 -0.33 3.16 0.16
CA GLY A 105 0.51 4.26 0.63
C GLY A 105 1.57 3.84 1.66
N GLN A 106 1.23 2.93 2.58
CA GLN A 106 2.14 2.51 3.67
C GLN A 106 2.89 1.19 3.41
N GLY A 107 2.41 0.36 2.48
CA GLY A 107 3.01 -0.95 2.24
C GLY A 107 2.25 -1.84 1.26
N LEU A 108 2.64 -3.11 1.25
CA LEU A 108 1.96 -4.19 0.54
C LEU A 108 1.01 -4.92 1.49
N TYR A 109 -0.19 -5.22 1.01
CA TYR A 109 -1.16 -6.08 1.67
C TYR A 109 -1.49 -7.25 0.75
N TRP A 110 -1.58 -8.47 1.26
CA TRP A 110 -1.92 -9.63 0.43
C TRP A 110 -2.71 -10.68 1.18
N LYS A 111 -3.41 -11.50 0.40
CA LYS A 111 -4.09 -12.69 0.87
C LYS A 111 -3.95 -13.76 -0.19
N ASN A 112 -3.35 -14.86 0.20
CA ASN A 112 -3.23 -16.03 -0.64
C ASN A 112 -4.48 -16.92 -0.52
N ASP A 113 -4.63 -17.81 -1.48
CA ASP A 113 -5.48 -18.97 -1.31
C ASP A 113 -4.82 -20.02 -0.39
N TRP A 114 -5.48 -21.16 -0.24
CA TRP A 114 -5.04 -22.26 0.62
C TRP A 114 -3.77 -22.96 0.12
N SER A 115 -3.33 -22.72 -1.12
CA SER A 115 -2.18 -23.40 -1.73
C SER A 115 -0.85 -22.68 -1.48
N VAL A 116 -0.88 -21.41 -1.04
CA VAL A 116 0.32 -20.60 -0.85
C VAL A 116 0.45 -20.14 0.60
N GLU A 117 1.29 -20.86 1.36
CA GLU A 117 1.62 -20.48 2.73
C GLU A 117 2.49 -19.21 2.78
N THR A 118 2.17 -18.32 3.71
CA THR A 118 2.92 -17.08 3.98
C THR A 118 2.90 -16.80 5.48
N LYS A 119 4.00 -16.26 6.02
CA LYS A 119 4.09 -15.96 7.47
C LYS A 119 3.24 -14.77 7.91
N ARG A 120 2.97 -13.85 6.98
CA ARG A 120 2.16 -12.66 7.21
C ARG A 120 1.52 -12.20 5.90
N ASN A 121 0.76 -11.12 6.01
CA ASN A 121 -0.16 -10.61 4.99
C ASN A 121 0.00 -9.09 4.78
N TYR A 122 1.00 -8.49 5.43
CA TYR A 122 1.33 -7.07 5.33
C TYR A 122 2.84 -6.86 5.43
N LEU A 123 3.36 -5.93 4.64
CA LEU A 123 4.77 -5.55 4.63
C LEU A 123 4.91 -4.04 4.35
N ALA A 124 5.34 -3.30 5.36
CA ALA A 124 5.58 -1.86 5.28
C ALA A 124 6.73 -1.52 4.31
N TRP A 125 6.67 -0.36 3.66
CA TRP A 125 7.69 0.04 2.67
C TRP A 125 9.13 0.07 3.20
N GLU A 126 9.33 0.48 4.45
CA GLU A 126 10.65 0.53 5.08
C GLU A 126 11.29 -0.87 5.24
N GLU A 127 10.48 -1.89 5.45
CA GLU A 127 10.97 -3.26 5.54
C GLU A 127 11.02 -3.91 4.16
N PHE A 128 10.08 -3.58 3.27
CA PHE A 128 10.05 -4.04 1.88
C PHE A 128 11.34 -3.68 1.13
N SER A 129 11.84 -2.44 1.28
CA SER A 129 13.05 -1.99 0.58
C SER A 129 14.29 -2.84 0.89
N LYS A 130 14.29 -3.50 2.06
CA LYS A 130 15.37 -4.36 2.56
C LYS A 130 15.20 -5.83 2.16
N ARG A 131 14.14 -6.20 1.43
CA ARG A 131 13.86 -7.59 1.04
C ARG A 131 14.46 -7.96 -0.31
N GLU A 132 14.74 -9.24 -0.49
CA GLU A 132 15.01 -9.81 -1.82
C GLU A 132 13.68 -10.26 -2.42
N ILE A 133 13.38 -9.75 -3.61
CA ILE A 133 12.13 -10.02 -4.33
C ILE A 133 12.49 -10.90 -5.51
N ALA A 134 11.86 -12.06 -5.61
CA ALA A 134 12.13 -13.02 -6.68
C ALA A 134 10.85 -13.77 -7.09
N ARG A 135 10.70 -14.08 -8.37
CA ARG A 135 9.67 -14.99 -8.85
C ARG A 135 10.06 -16.45 -8.58
N GLU A 136 9.14 -17.19 -7.96
CA GLU A 136 9.24 -18.63 -7.68
C GLU A 136 8.04 -19.35 -8.32
N GLY A 137 8.10 -19.62 -9.63
CA GLY A 137 7.03 -20.29 -10.37
C GLY A 137 5.75 -19.45 -10.45
N LEU A 138 4.73 -19.85 -9.68
CA LEU A 138 3.41 -19.18 -9.57
C LEU A 138 3.31 -18.26 -8.34
N HIS A 139 4.45 -17.94 -7.72
CA HIS A 139 4.51 -17.10 -6.53
C HIS A 139 5.56 -16.02 -6.67
N ILE A 140 5.36 -14.91 -5.97
CA ILE A 140 6.40 -13.92 -5.71
C ILE A 140 6.88 -14.09 -4.28
N SER A 141 8.17 -14.33 -4.13
CA SER A 141 8.88 -14.39 -2.85
C SER A 141 9.24 -12.98 -2.41
N LEU A 142 8.87 -12.61 -1.19
CA LEU A 142 9.26 -11.35 -0.53
C LEU A 142 10.37 -11.59 0.52
N GLY A 143 10.99 -12.77 0.50
CA GLY A 143 11.99 -13.23 1.46
C GLY A 143 11.42 -13.55 2.85
N LYS A 144 12.25 -14.19 3.69
CA LYS A 144 11.94 -14.56 5.08
C LYS A 144 10.69 -15.43 5.30
N GLY A 145 10.16 -16.05 4.24
CA GLY A 145 8.93 -16.86 4.28
C GLY A 145 7.64 -16.08 3.97
N ASP A 146 7.76 -14.85 3.48
CA ASP A 146 6.65 -14.06 2.98
C ASP A 146 6.47 -14.34 1.47
N ARG A 147 5.26 -14.72 1.06
CA ARG A 147 4.95 -15.12 -0.32
C ARG A 147 3.60 -14.59 -0.78
N MET A 148 3.51 -14.20 -2.04
CA MET A 148 2.25 -13.82 -2.70
C MET A 148 1.93 -14.78 -3.83
N GLY A 149 0.70 -15.30 -3.86
CA GLY A 149 0.16 -16.02 -5.00
C GLY A 149 -0.02 -15.09 -6.21
N VAL A 150 0.41 -15.58 -7.38
CA VAL A 150 0.19 -14.96 -8.70
C VAL A 150 -0.15 -16.07 -9.70
N ALA A 151 -1.01 -17.00 -9.31
CA ALA A 151 -1.39 -18.10 -10.20
C ALA A 151 -2.41 -17.63 -11.26
N GLY A 152 -3.31 -16.74 -10.87
CA GLY A 152 -4.45 -16.22 -11.62
C GLY A 152 -4.11 -15.25 -12.76
N CYS A 153 -2.90 -14.71 -12.84
CA CYS A 153 -2.49 -13.79 -13.92
C CYS A 153 -2.33 -14.43 -15.31
N GLY A 154 -2.63 -15.72 -15.46
CA GLY A 154 -2.65 -16.41 -16.74
C GLY A 154 -1.25 -16.65 -17.33
N SER A 155 -0.54 -15.58 -17.73
CA SER A 155 0.71 -15.62 -18.49
C SER A 155 1.97 -15.48 -17.62
N ASP A 156 3.08 -16.04 -18.10
CA ASP A 156 4.39 -15.86 -17.47
C ASP A 156 4.90 -14.42 -17.59
N GLU A 157 4.55 -13.74 -18.69
CA GLU A 157 4.91 -12.34 -18.91
C GLU A 157 4.28 -11.42 -17.84
N THR A 158 3.00 -11.65 -17.49
CA THR A 158 2.35 -10.89 -16.41
C THR A 158 3.05 -11.13 -15.07
N ARG A 159 3.48 -12.37 -14.78
CA ARG A 159 4.22 -12.69 -13.55
C ARG A 159 5.58 -12.01 -13.50
N ASP A 160 6.30 -12.01 -14.61
CA ASP A 160 7.60 -11.32 -14.73
C ASP A 160 7.42 -9.80 -14.59
N ASN A 161 6.33 -9.24 -15.14
CA ASN A 161 5.99 -7.83 -14.99
C ASN A 161 5.68 -7.46 -13.53
N ILE A 162 4.99 -8.33 -12.77
CA ILE A 162 4.76 -8.12 -11.34
C ILE A 162 6.08 -8.10 -10.57
N GLU A 163 6.97 -9.06 -10.80
CA GLU A 163 8.29 -9.08 -10.17
C GLU A 163 9.10 -7.81 -10.51
N LYS A 164 9.11 -7.42 -11.78
CA LYS A 164 9.83 -6.26 -12.27
C LYS A 164 9.29 -4.97 -11.64
N MET A 165 7.97 -4.79 -11.60
CA MET A 165 7.31 -3.67 -10.95
C MET A 165 7.68 -3.56 -9.47
N LEU A 166 7.64 -4.68 -8.73
CA LEU A 166 7.99 -4.71 -7.30
C LEU A 166 9.47 -4.37 -7.08
N ASN A 167 10.37 -4.83 -7.95
CA ASN A 167 11.78 -4.48 -7.89
C ASN A 167 12.05 -3.01 -8.25
N GLU A 168 11.27 -2.42 -9.16
CA GLU A 168 11.32 -0.98 -9.43
C GLU A 168 10.86 -0.15 -8.23
N ILE A 169 9.77 -0.55 -7.57
CA ILE A 169 9.29 0.06 -6.32
C ILE A 169 10.39 -0.02 -5.25
N LYS A 170 10.97 -1.21 -5.04
CA LYS A 170 12.06 -1.42 -4.09
C LYS A 170 13.24 -0.48 -4.37
N SER A 171 13.64 -0.38 -5.64
CA SER A 171 14.76 0.46 -6.07
C SER A 171 14.49 1.95 -5.87
N ALA A 172 13.24 2.38 -6.01
CA ALA A 172 12.84 3.76 -5.73
C ALA A 172 12.84 4.08 -4.22
N LEU A 173 12.46 3.11 -3.37
CA LEU A 173 12.41 3.25 -1.92
C LEU A 173 13.78 3.16 -1.22
N SER A 174 14.80 2.70 -1.92
CA SER A 174 16.15 2.49 -1.38
C SER A 174 17.11 3.65 -1.63
N LYS A 175 16.61 4.76 -2.18
CA LYS A 175 17.36 6.00 -2.47
C LYS A 175 17.32 6.94 -1.28
#